data_AF-A0A535IWD1-F1
#
_entry.id   AF-A0A535IWD1-F1
#
_cell.length_a   1.000
_cell.length_b   1.000
_cell.length_c   1.000
_cell.angle_alpha   90.00
_cell.angle_beta   90.00
_cell.angle_gamma   90.00
#
_symmetry.space_group_name_H-M   'P 1'
#
loop_
_entity.id
_entity.type
_entity.pdbx_description
1 polymer ?
#
loop_
_entity_poly.entity_id
_entity_poly.type
_entity_poly.pdbx_seq_one_letter_code
_entity_poly.pdbx_strand_id
1 'polypeptide(L)'
;MSTAIWGEPESRPDQDVPASLLKRLLRQMIAQFVCTGACIALYDEQFDHMKIQLHVRLRNGNSATTVAPRNATNTEGNILDRHITDSLPDPSASAPGRAKRITKALTSEEVEVVTPRQCDLFPMGATYRLGQDLIGYVWHKNETHIMRHEDYFAFFYTGPKEDLKIDVVPTWYLVVPMQEPTLIDEVYGRKKQSGMMGIIILYQTTTGAVFLQRQRSEAREFAERIALYLQNDQLRSQQRRSSDYLKQLQSISTAFPTSVQLAKLVENVYQFTSSIVDVLSMLISLYDRDTEKIYDVFAIREGNRVEGLAEKPEIIEPGEHPVWWRATQEKKEKLLLDLSHYESGEYDELLTGTWGDQRKAGSFLLLPMKMFNRVIGSLCITSLHPNAYHEEEIQV
;
A
#
# COMPACT_ATOMS: atom_id res chain seq x y z
N MET A 1 -25.07 18.79 -7.30
CA MET A 1 -23.65 18.43 -7.32
C MET A 1 -23.12 18.52 -5.90
N SER A 2 -23.00 17.38 -5.21
CA SER A 2 -22.54 17.32 -3.81
C SER A 2 -21.22 16.55 -3.78
N THR A 3 -20.14 17.26 -3.49
CA THR A 3 -18.82 16.73 -3.19
C THR A 3 -18.87 16.07 -1.82
N ALA A 4 -18.95 14.74 -1.78
CA ALA A 4 -18.85 13.99 -0.54
C ALA A 4 -17.41 14.03 -0.04
N ILE A 5 -17.24 14.61 1.15
CA ILE A 5 -16.01 14.66 1.92
C ILE A 5 -15.84 13.26 2.53
N TRP A 6 -14.92 12.48 1.98
CA TRP A 6 -14.51 11.18 2.51
C TRP A 6 -13.33 11.38 3.44
N GLY A 7 -13.41 10.82 4.64
CA GLY A 7 -12.33 10.90 5.61
C GLY A 7 -12.63 10.14 6.89
N GLU A 8 -12.74 8.82 6.79
CA GLU A 8 -12.22 7.96 7.87
C GLU A 8 -10.94 7.29 7.38
N PRO A 9 -9.94 7.09 8.26
CA PRO A 9 -8.60 6.72 7.84
C PRO A 9 -8.62 5.28 7.31
N GLU A 10 -8.44 5.12 6.00
CA GLU A 10 -8.00 3.86 5.43
C GLU A 10 -6.72 3.45 6.17
N SER A 11 -6.80 2.35 6.91
CA SER A 11 -5.64 1.67 7.46
C SER A 11 -4.71 1.34 6.29
N ARG A 12 -3.65 2.13 6.12
CA ARG A 12 -2.62 1.95 5.08
C ARG A 12 -2.04 0.53 5.21
N PRO A 13 -2.35 -0.42 4.31
CA PRO A 13 -1.69 -1.71 4.34
C PRO A 13 -0.26 -1.53 3.83
N ASP A 14 0.70 -2.07 4.59
CA ASP A 14 2.15 -2.14 4.35
C ASP A 14 2.66 -1.31 3.16
N GLN A 15 3.04 -0.07 3.48
CA GLN A 15 3.57 0.91 2.54
C GLN A 15 5.08 0.64 2.34
N ASP A 16 5.43 -0.57 1.88
CA ASP A 16 6.82 -0.93 1.63
C ASP A 16 7.35 -0.13 0.43
N VAL A 17 8.06 0.96 0.74
CA VAL A 17 8.78 1.75 -0.27
C VAL A 17 9.84 0.84 -0.91
N PRO A 18 9.88 0.74 -2.25
CA PRO A 18 10.78 -0.20 -2.91
C PRO A 18 12.24 0.10 -2.56
N ALA A 19 12.98 -0.92 -2.11
CA ALA A 19 14.38 -0.78 -1.70
C ALA A 19 15.28 -0.22 -2.82
N SER A 20 14.94 -0.47 -4.09
CA SER A 20 15.65 0.08 -5.26
C SER A 20 15.53 1.61 -5.34
N LEU A 21 14.37 2.17 -4.97
CA LEU A 21 14.14 3.61 -4.90
C LEU A 21 14.95 4.22 -3.77
N LEU A 22 14.86 3.66 -2.56
CA LEU A 22 15.63 4.11 -1.40
C LEU A 22 17.14 4.07 -1.69
N LYS A 23 17.63 3.00 -2.32
CA LYS A 23 19.04 2.87 -2.71
C LYS A 23 19.47 3.98 -3.66
N ARG A 24 18.63 4.33 -4.64
CA ARG A 24 18.92 5.42 -5.59
C ARG A 24 18.98 6.78 -4.91
N LEU A 25 18.05 7.08 -4.01
CA LEU A 25 17.97 8.34 -3.27
C LEU A 25 19.17 8.49 -2.32
N LEU A 26 19.50 7.44 -1.57
CA LEU A 26 20.68 7.42 -0.70
C LEU A 26 21.98 7.56 -1.48
N ARG A 27 22.13 6.91 -2.64
CA ARG A 27 23.30 7.08 -3.52
C ARG A 27 23.48 8.54 -3.94
N GLN A 28 22.39 9.24 -4.28
CA GLN A 28 22.47 10.66 -4.66
C GLN A 28 22.93 11.52 -3.47
N MET A 29 22.46 11.24 -2.26
CA MET A 29 22.95 11.94 -1.06
C MET A 29 24.43 11.64 -0.77
N ILE A 30 24.85 10.38 -0.89
CA ILE A 30 26.25 9.98 -0.72
C ILE A 30 27.15 10.77 -1.69
N ALA A 31 26.75 10.87 -2.97
CA ALA A 31 27.48 11.66 -3.96
C ALA A 31 27.50 13.17 -3.63
N GLN A 32 26.34 13.72 -3.23
CA GLN A 32 26.16 15.16 -3.00
C GLN A 32 26.95 15.66 -1.78
N PHE A 33 27.00 14.86 -0.71
CA PHE A 33 27.64 15.23 0.55
C PHE A 33 29.03 14.61 0.74
N VAL A 34 29.52 13.84 -0.24
CA VAL A 34 30.81 13.15 -0.19
C VAL A 34 30.92 12.29 1.08
N CYS A 35 29.91 11.43 1.27
CA CYS A 35 29.81 10.53 2.41
C CYS A 35 30.36 9.15 2.05
N THR A 36 30.66 8.34 3.06
CA THR A 36 31.09 6.94 2.86
C THR A 36 29.90 5.98 2.91
N GLY A 37 28.86 6.32 3.66
CA GLY A 37 27.61 5.55 3.68
C GLY A 37 26.42 6.35 4.19
N ALA A 38 25.26 5.72 4.11
CA ALA A 38 23.99 6.31 4.50
C ALA A 38 22.97 5.25 4.96
N CYS A 39 22.11 5.64 5.90
CA CYS A 39 20.95 4.86 6.33
C CYS A 39 19.68 5.70 6.18
N ILE A 40 18.55 5.06 5.91
CA ILE A 40 17.24 5.69 6.01
C ILE A 40 16.34 4.89 6.94
N ALA A 41 15.81 5.58 7.93
CA ALA A 41 14.70 5.13 8.76
C ALA A 41 13.41 5.77 8.23
N LEU A 42 12.36 4.98 8.07
CA LEU A 42 11.03 5.49 7.76
C LEU A 42 10.14 5.36 8.99
N TYR A 43 9.23 6.32 9.15
CA TYR A 43 8.24 6.28 10.22
C TYR A 43 7.18 5.22 9.92
N ASP A 44 6.88 4.42 10.93
CA ASP A 44 5.85 3.39 10.89
C ASP A 44 4.67 3.85 11.74
N GLU A 45 3.59 4.25 11.06
CA GLU A 45 2.37 4.74 11.71
C GLU A 45 1.68 3.66 12.56
N GLN A 46 1.88 2.38 12.25
CA GLN A 46 1.17 1.29 12.92
C GLN A 46 1.75 0.97 14.30
N PHE A 47 3.07 1.16 14.46
CA PHE A 47 3.79 0.82 15.69
C PHE A 47 4.42 2.03 16.39
N ASP A 48 4.24 3.24 15.85
CA ASP A 48 4.79 4.51 16.38
C ASP A 48 6.30 4.42 16.63
N HIS A 49 7.04 3.90 15.64
CA HIS A 49 8.50 3.82 15.68
C HIS A 49 9.13 4.25 14.36
N MET A 50 10.42 4.54 14.41
CA MET A 50 11.27 4.68 13.23
C MET A 50 11.93 3.34 12.94
N LYS A 51 11.71 2.77 11.75
CA LYS A 51 12.32 1.51 11.32
C LYS A 51 13.38 1.74 10.25
N ILE A 52 14.59 1.21 10.43
CA ILE A 52 15.65 1.27 9.40
C ILE A 52 15.24 0.41 8.21
N GLN A 53 14.98 1.06 7.08
CA GLN A 53 14.55 0.41 5.85
C GLN A 53 15.73 0.04 4.95
N LEU A 54 16.78 0.85 4.96
CA LEU A 54 17.95 0.58 4.13
C LEU A 54 19.23 1.19 4.73
N HIS A 55 20.31 0.41 4.68
CA HIS A 55 21.66 0.85 5.00
C HIS A 55 22.56 0.55 3.80
N VAL A 56 23.22 1.57 3.26
CA VAL A 56 24.14 1.46 2.12
C VAL A 56 25.49 2.10 2.40
N ARG A 57 26.54 1.59 1.74
CA ARG A 57 27.92 2.10 1.83
C ARG A 57 28.63 2.02 0.49
N LEU A 58 29.61 2.88 0.26
CA LEU A 58 30.53 2.78 -0.87
C LEU A 58 31.42 1.54 -0.74
N ARG A 59 31.55 0.77 -1.83
CA ARG A 59 32.36 -0.46 -1.90
C ARG A 59 33.86 -0.23 -1.69
N ASN A 60 34.37 0.95 -2.05
CA ASN A 60 35.79 1.28 -2.03
C ASN A 60 36.09 2.44 -1.06
N GLY A 61 36.06 2.16 0.24
CA GLY A 61 36.47 3.11 1.28
C GLY A 61 37.98 3.31 1.45
N ASN A 62 38.83 2.54 0.75
CA ASN A 62 40.28 2.49 1.03
C ASN A 62 41.21 3.05 -0.07
N SER A 63 40.72 3.64 -1.16
CA SER A 63 41.60 4.24 -2.17
C SER A 63 41.61 5.76 -2.06
N ALA A 64 42.45 6.26 -1.16
CA ALA A 64 43.01 7.59 -1.30
C ALA A 64 43.88 7.61 -2.58
N THR A 65 43.33 8.10 -3.69
CA THR A 65 44.16 8.58 -4.80
C THR A 65 44.15 10.10 -4.79
N THR A 66 45.25 10.63 -4.27
CA THR A 66 45.78 11.97 -4.47
C THR A 66 45.60 12.39 -5.94
N VAL A 67 44.72 13.34 -6.21
CA VAL A 67 44.65 13.98 -7.53
C VAL A 67 45.62 15.16 -7.51
N ALA A 68 46.83 14.94 -8.01
CA ALA A 68 47.73 16.01 -8.41
C ALA A 68 47.11 16.76 -9.62
N PRO A 69 47.25 18.10 -9.72
CA PRO A 69 46.68 18.84 -10.83
C PRO A 69 47.53 18.62 -12.08
N ARG A 70 47.01 17.90 -13.08
CA ARG A 70 47.59 17.85 -14.42
C ARG A 70 46.89 18.86 -15.32
N ASN A 71 47.66 19.90 -15.66
CA ASN A 71 47.43 20.79 -16.79
C ASN A 71 47.38 20.00 -18.10
N ALA A 72 46.40 20.31 -18.97
CA ALA A 72 46.46 20.19 -20.44
C ALA A 72 45.07 20.60 -21.00
N THR A 73 44.93 21.79 -21.60
CA THR A 73 45.00 22.05 -23.06
C THR A 73 43.95 21.33 -23.90
N ASN A 74 43.11 22.14 -24.53
CA ASN A 74 42.11 21.86 -25.56
C ASN A 74 42.49 20.74 -26.54
N THR A 75 41.55 19.84 -26.84
CA THR A 75 41.29 19.40 -28.22
C THR A 75 39.85 18.89 -28.35
N GLU A 76 39.16 19.40 -29.36
CA GLU A 76 37.81 19.02 -29.78
C GLU A 76 37.77 17.57 -30.32
N GLY A 77 36.64 16.90 -30.11
CA GLY A 77 36.39 15.56 -30.65
C GLY A 77 34.98 15.08 -30.32
N ASN A 78 34.02 15.47 -31.15
CA ASN A 78 32.65 14.96 -31.18
C ASN A 78 32.61 13.43 -31.31
N ILE A 79 32.06 12.72 -30.33
CA ILE A 79 31.35 11.45 -30.57
C ILE A 79 30.07 11.45 -29.71
N LEU A 80 28.98 11.25 -30.44
CA LEU A 80 27.59 11.26 -30.04
C LEU A 80 27.28 9.99 -29.22
N ASP A 81 27.02 10.10 -27.92
CA ASP A 81 26.39 9.03 -27.15
C ASP A 81 25.24 9.59 -26.31
N ARG A 82 24.02 9.28 -26.76
CA ARG A 82 22.76 9.58 -26.07
C ARG A 82 22.62 8.66 -24.87
N HIS A 83 23.07 9.09 -23.70
CA HIS A 83 22.59 8.56 -22.42
C HIS A 83 21.77 9.63 -21.69
N ILE A 84 20.48 9.34 -21.54
CA ILE A 84 19.51 10.14 -20.79
C ILE A 84 19.95 10.15 -19.33
N THR A 85 20.49 11.28 -18.88
CA THR A 85 20.79 11.57 -17.47
C THR A 85 19.52 12.10 -16.79
N ASP A 86 18.83 11.25 -16.04
CA ASP A 86 17.78 11.70 -15.11
C ASP A 86 18.42 12.24 -13.83
N SER A 87 18.82 13.51 -13.86
CA SER A 87 18.83 14.34 -12.66
C SER A 87 17.39 14.50 -12.17
N LEU A 88 17.16 14.43 -10.85
CA LEU A 88 15.86 14.79 -10.24
C LEU A 88 15.33 16.07 -10.89
N PRO A 89 14.18 16.03 -11.62
CA PRO A 89 13.63 17.24 -12.20
C PRO A 89 13.17 18.18 -11.08
N ASP A 90 13.51 19.44 -11.24
CA ASP A 90 13.16 20.55 -10.35
C ASP A 90 11.68 20.92 -10.62
N PRO A 91 10.73 20.69 -9.70
CA PRO A 91 9.31 20.99 -9.95
C PRO A 91 8.99 22.50 -9.87
N SER A 92 9.98 23.35 -9.60
CA SER A 92 9.83 24.81 -9.46
C SER A 92 10.83 25.60 -10.31
N ALA A 93 11.02 25.21 -11.57
CA ALA A 93 11.87 25.96 -12.50
C ALA A 93 11.21 27.27 -12.95
N SER A 94 11.20 28.26 -12.05
CA SER A 94 10.92 29.67 -12.35
C SER A 94 11.66 30.60 -11.39
N ALA A 95 13.00 30.51 -11.34
CA ALA A 95 13.86 31.62 -10.91
C ALA A 95 15.30 31.42 -11.43
N PRO A 96 15.92 32.42 -12.09
CA PRO A 96 17.27 32.28 -12.61
C PRO A 96 18.30 32.64 -11.52
N GLY A 97 19.09 31.66 -11.08
CA GLY A 97 20.30 31.96 -10.30
C GLY A 97 20.63 30.97 -9.18
N ARG A 98 21.08 29.76 -9.52
CA ARG A 98 21.93 28.98 -8.60
C ARG A 98 22.88 28.10 -9.40
N ALA A 99 24.17 28.29 -9.15
CA ALA A 99 25.27 27.68 -9.89
C ALA A 99 25.19 26.13 -9.86
N LYS A 100 25.21 25.51 -11.04
CA LYS A 100 25.35 24.06 -11.22
C LYS A 100 26.71 23.61 -10.71
N ARG A 101 26.75 22.93 -9.56
CA ARG A 101 27.87 22.04 -9.21
C ARG A 101 27.62 20.73 -9.94
N ILE A 102 28.45 20.42 -10.93
CA ILE A 102 28.38 19.15 -11.68
C ILE A 102 28.96 18.05 -10.76
N THR A 103 28.10 17.40 -9.99
CA THR A 103 28.45 16.21 -9.21
C THR A 103 28.56 15.02 -10.16
N LYS A 104 29.74 14.37 -10.21
CA LYS A 104 29.97 13.14 -10.97
C LYS A 104 28.98 12.07 -10.48
N ALA A 105 28.13 11.56 -11.36
CA ALA A 105 27.12 10.57 -10.98
C ALA A 105 27.80 9.24 -10.59
N LEU A 106 27.62 8.80 -9.34
CA LEU A 106 28.04 7.47 -8.88
C LEU A 106 27.29 6.39 -9.67
N THR A 107 28.01 5.36 -10.12
CA THR A 107 27.40 4.24 -10.84
C THR A 107 26.66 3.29 -9.88
N SER A 108 25.77 2.43 -10.38
CA SER A 108 24.96 1.52 -9.55
C SER A 108 25.79 0.45 -8.82
N GLU A 109 27.00 0.16 -9.31
CA GLU A 109 27.89 -0.88 -8.80
C GLU A 109 28.81 -0.41 -7.67
N GLU A 110 28.89 0.91 -7.42
CA GLU A 110 29.78 1.52 -6.42
C GLU A 110 29.18 1.51 -4.99
N VAL A 111 27.88 1.22 -4.84
CA VAL A 111 27.18 1.22 -3.55
C VAL A 111 26.63 -0.17 -3.21
N GLU A 112 27.09 -0.72 -2.09
CA GLU A 112 26.63 -1.99 -1.52
C GLU A 112 25.60 -1.76 -0.40
N VAL A 113 24.71 -2.74 -0.21
CA VAL A 113 23.77 -2.77 0.92
C VAL A 113 24.50 -3.42 2.10
N VAL A 114 24.50 -2.75 3.24
CA VAL A 114 25.14 -3.24 4.47
C VAL A 114 24.16 -4.17 5.18
N THR A 115 24.55 -5.42 5.35
CA THR A 115 23.75 -6.42 6.04
C THR A 115 23.93 -6.33 7.56
N PRO A 116 22.95 -6.77 8.37
CA PRO A 116 23.09 -6.85 9.83
C PRO A 116 24.24 -7.73 10.33
N ARG A 117 24.85 -8.54 9.45
CA ARG A 117 26.04 -9.34 9.78
C ARG A 117 27.35 -8.56 9.63
N GLN A 118 27.33 -7.46 8.90
CA GLN A 118 28.51 -6.64 8.58
C GLN A 118 28.66 -5.47 9.54
N CYS A 119 27.56 -4.86 9.99
CA CYS A 119 27.59 -3.71 10.87
C CYS A 119 26.38 -3.69 11.81
N ASP A 120 26.66 -3.62 13.11
CA ASP A 120 25.66 -3.51 14.17
C ASP A 120 25.20 -2.05 14.41
N LEU A 121 25.82 -1.08 13.75
CA LEU A 121 25.36 0.32 13.78
C LEU A 121 24.22 0.51 12.78
N PHE A 122 23.05 0.89 13.30
CA PHE A 122 21.82 1.08 12.52
C PHE A 122 21.52 -0.12 11.60
N PRO A 123 21.35 -1.33 12.16
CA PRO A 123 21.14 -2.52 11.35
C PRO A 123 19.77 -2.44 10.66
N MET A 124 19.68 -3.00 9.44
CA MET A 124 18.41 -3.04 8.73
C MET A 124 17.34 -3.76 9.55
N GLY A 125 16.16 -3.15 9.66
CA GLY A 125 15.05 -3.62 10.48
C GLY A 125 15.07 -3.14 11.93
N ALA A 126 16.13 -2.46 12.41
CA ALA A 126 16.13 -1.88 13.75
C ALA A 126 15.05 -0.82 13.92
N THR A 127 14.41 -0.80 15.09
CA THR A 127 13.34 0.13 15.43
C THR A 127 13.73 1.06 16.57
N TYR A 128 13.28 2.31 16.50
CA TYR A 128 13.62 3.37 17.43
C TYR A 128 12.37 4.16 17.82
N ARG A 129 12.12 4.31 19.12
CA ARG A 129 11.02 5.13 19.65
C ARG A 129 11.39 6.61 19.70
N LEU A 130 10.40 7.47 19.90
CA LEU A 130 10.61 8.91 20.08
C LEU A 130 11.58 9.18 21.24
N GLY A 131 12.63 9.97 21.01
CA GLY A 131 13.69 10.27 21.99
C GLY A 131 14.72 9.17 22.22
N GLN A 132 14.54 7.96 21.65
CA GLN A 132 15.45 6.84 21.82
C GLN A 132 16.57 6.85 20.77
N ASP A 133 17.82 6.71 21.22
CA ASP A 133 19.01 6.76 20.36
C ASP A 133 19.10 8.11 19.59
N LEU A 134 20.07 8.23 18.70
CA LEU A 134 20.25 9.39 17.83
C LEU A 134 19.05 9.61 16.91
N ILE A 135 18.45 8.53 16.41
CA ILE A 135 17.27 8.59 15.52
C ILE A 135 16.08 9.18 16.27
N GLY A 136 15.70 8.61 17.41
CA GLY A 136 14.59 9.11 18.21
C GLY A 136 14.83 10.52 18.75
N TYR A 137 16.07 10.88 19.06
CA TYR A 137 16.41 12.25 19.46
C TYR A 137 16.19 13.26 18.34
N VAL A 138 16.67 12.98 17.12
CA VAL A 138 16.41 13.83 15.94
C VAL A 138 14.92 13.84 15.58
N TRP A 139 14.21 12.74 15.78
CA TRP A 139 12.76 12.67 15.61
C TRP A 139 12.06 13.65 16.56
N HIS A 140 12.44 13.65 17.84
CA HIS A 140 11.86 14.53 18.86
C HIS A 140 12.20 16.00 18.65
N LYS A 141 13.47 16.32 18.35
CA LYS A 141 13.92 17.71 18.16
C LYS A 141 13.58 18.29 16.80
N ASN A 142 13.44 17.45 15.78
CA ASN A 142 13.12 17.83 14.41
C ASN A 142 14.16 18.78 13.77
N GLU A 143 15.42 18.66 14.20
CA GLU A 143 16.54 19.47 13.75
C GLU A 143 17.65 18.61 13.13
N THR A 144 18.32 19.13 12.12
CA THR A 144 19.48 18.48 11.53
C THR A 144 20.66 18.53 12.49
N HIS A 145 21.26 17.38 12.78
CA HIS A 145 22.38 17.28 13.72
C HIS A 145 23.64 16.71 13.08
N ILE A 146 24.78 17.27 13.49
CA ILE A 146 26.10 16.74 13.16
C ILE A 146 26.72 16.28 14.48
N MET A 147 27.25 15.07 14.52
CA MET A 147 27.79 14.48 15.73
C MET A 147 29.02 13.61 15.43
N ARG A 148 30.01 13.62 16.33
CA ARG A 148 31.17 12.71 16.23
C ARG A 148 30.78 11.31 16.66
N HIS A 149 31.52 10.33 16.17
CA HIS A 149 31.32 8.96 16.59
C HIS A 149 31.54 8.74 18.09
N GLU A 150 32.55 9.37 18.68
CA GLU A 150 32.80 9.28 20.12
C GLU A 150 31.63 9.86 20.94
N ASP A 151 31.10 11.01 20.52
CA ASP A 151 29.95 11.66 21.15
C ASP A 151 28.69 10.80 21.04
N TYR A 152 28.47 10.17 19.88
CA TYR A 152 27.38 9.22 19.68
C TYR A 152 27.41 8.10 20.73
N PHE A 153 28.58 7.49 20.92
CA PHE A 153 28.79 6.41 21.88
C PHE A 153 28.73 6.85 23.33
N ALA A 154 28.99 8.12 23.62
CA ALA A 154 28.92 8.68 24.96
C ALA A 154 27.48 9.02 25.37
N PHE A 155 26.69 9.56 24.45
CA PHE A 155 25.39 10.15 24.78
C PHE A 155 24.17 9.29 24.42
N PHE A 156 24.27 8.45 23.38
CA PHE A 156 23.08 7.77 22.82
C PHE A 156 23.18 6.25 22.84
N TYR A 157 24.37 5.69 22.64
CA TYR A 157 24.53 4.24 22.60
C TYR A 157 24.43 3.62 24.00
N THR A 158 23.44 2.75 24.20
CA THR A 158 23.13 2.10 25.50
C THR A 158 23.45 0.60 25.53
N GLY A 159 23.97 0.03 24.44
CA GLY A 159 24.31 -1.40 24.33
C GLY A 159 25.70 -1.77 24.91
N PRO A 160 25.99 -3.08 25.04
CA PRO A 160 27.31 -3.56 25.45
C PRO A 160 28.36 -3.28 24.37
N LYS A 161 29.42 -2.54 24.71
CA LYS A 161 30.48 -2.12 23.78
C LYS A 161 31.42 -3.27 23.37
N GLU A 162 31.47 -4.33 24.15
CA GLU A 162 32.48 -5.40 24.05
C GLU A 162 32.18 -6.42 22.93
N ASP A 163 30.94 -6.49 22.44
CA ASP A 163 30.50 -7.44 21.41
C ASP A 163 30.09 -6.78 20.07
N LEU A 164 30.34 -5.47 19.92
CA LEU A 164 29.85 -4.71 18.78
C LEU A 164 30.66 -4.99 17.52
N LYS A 165 30.03 -5.55 16.49
CA LYS A 165 30.65 -5.80 15.19
C LYS A 165 30.45 -4.59 14.29
N ILE A 166 31.50 -3.79 14.17
CA ILE A 166 31.58 -2.68 13.22
C ILE A 166 32.71 -2.99 12.25
N ASP A 167 32.38 -3.28 11.00
CA ASP A 167 33.37 -3.52 9.96
C ASP A 167 34.13 -2.24 9.56
N VAL A 168 33.45 -1.09 9.55
CA VAL A 168 34.05 0.22 9.28
C VAL A 168 33.52 1.25 10.27
N VAL A 169 34.42 1.80 11.09
CA VAL A 169 34.09 2.76 12.15
C VAL A 169 33.86 4.16 11.57
N PRO A 170 32.66 4.75 11.74
CA PRO A 170 32.42 6.13 11.35
C PRO A 170 33.22 7.12 12.19
N THR A 171 33.54 8.29 11.64
CA THR A 171 34.14 9.42 12.36
C THR A 171 33.08 10.47 12.70
N TRP A 172 32.16 10.71 11.77
CA TRP A 172 31.10 11.71 11.90
C TRP A 172 29.77 11.21 11.32
N TYR A 173 28.69 11.70 11.92
CA TYR A 173 27.31 11.53 11.47
C TYR A 173 26.70 12.88 11.12
N LEU A 174 25.91 12.91 10.06
CA LEU A 174 25.00 13.99 9.70
C LEU A 174 23.60 13.38 9.61
N VAL A 175 22.74 13.72 10.57
CA VAL A 175 21.41 13.15 10.72
C VAL A 175 20.36 14.21 10.39
N VAL A 176 19.46 13.85 9.47
CA VAL A 176 18.55 14.78 8.82
C VAL A 176 17.13 14.27 8.97
N PRO A 177 16.21 15.02 9.60
CA PRO A 177 14.80 14.65 9.62
C PRO A 177 14.17 14.88 8.25
N MET A 178 13.30 13.96 7.85
CA MET A 178 12.50 14.02 6.64
C MET A 178 11.04 14.19 7.04
N GLN A 179 10.43 15.30 6.62
CA GLN A 179 9.05 15.65 6.97
C GLN A 179 8.12 15.43 5.80
N GLU A 180 6.87 15.11 6.10
CA GLU A 180 5.82 15.12 5.10
C GLU A 180 5.68 16.53 4.54
N PRO A 181 5.70 16.71 3.20
CA PRO A 181 5.53 18.02 2.61
C PRO A 181 4.16 18.58 3.01
N THR A 182 4.12 19.77 3.61
CA THR A 182 2.83 20.46 3.82
C THR A 182 2.27 20.81 2.45
N LEU A 183 1.41 19.95 1.90
CA LEU A 183 0.49 20.39 0.86
C LEU A 183 -0.47 21.35 1.55
N ILE A 184 -0.43 22.61 1.15
CA ILE A 184 -1.46 23.57 1.53
C ILE A 184 -2.74 23.01 0.92
N ASP A 185 -3.63 22.49 1.77
CA ASP A 185 -4.98 22.14 1.35
C ASP A 185 -5.71 23.47 1.10
N GLU A 186 -5.59 23.98 -0.13
CA GLU A 186 -6.18 25.26 -0.56
C GLU A 186 -7.71 25.28 -0.36
N VAL A 187 -8.34 24.13 -0.18
CA VAL A 187 -9.79 23.98 -0.01
C VAL A 187 -10.25 24.24 1.43
N TYR A 188 -9.42 24.01 2.45
CA TYR A 188 -9.84 24.10 3.85
C TYR A 188 -8.98 24.98 4.76
N GLY A 189 -7.87 25.55 4.27
CA GLY A 189 -7.06 26.53 5.02
C GLY A 189 -6.47 26.02 6.34
N ARG A 190 -6.59 24.72 6.64
CA ARG A 190 -5.98 24.09 7.81
C ARG A 190 -4.63 23.54 7.41
N LYS A 191 -3.55 24.15 7.93
CA LYS A 191 -2.22 23.54 7.93
C LYS A 191 -2.30 22.22 8.69
N LYS A 192 -2.40 21.10 7.98
CA LYS A 192 -2.14 19.79 8.57
C LYS A 192 -0.69 19.81 9.08
N GLN A 193 -0.47 19.50 10.36
CA GLN A 193 0.88 19.43 10.90
C GLN A 193 1.65 18.39 10.08
N SER A 194 2.78 18.77 9.50
CA SER A 194 3.65 17.83 8.78
C SER A 194 4.02 16.68 9.69
N GLY A 195 3.50 15.49 9.40
CA GLY A 195 3.95 14.27 10.04
C GLY A 195 5.43 14.03 9.74
N MET A 196 6.18 13.46 10.67
CA MET A 196 7.55 13.05 10.34
C MET A 196 7.49 11.82 9.43
N MET A 197 8.14 11.90 8.28
CA MET A 197 8.15 10.82 7.28
C MET A 197 9.29 9.83 7.53
N GLY A 198 10.42 10.32 8.05
CA GLY A 198 11.57 9.47 8.33
C GLY A 198 12.81 10.26 8.75
N ILE A 199 13.93 9.56 8.87
CA ILE A 199 15.23 10.13 9.23
C ILE A 199 16.30 9.53 8.34
N ILE A 200 17.17 10.39 7.82
CA ILE A 200 18.33 9.99 7.02
C ILE A 200 19.60 10.20 7.84
N ILE A 201 20.44 9.19 7.90
CA ILE A 201 21.76 9.25 8.53
C ILE A 201 22.79 9.18 7.42
N LEU A 202 23.67 10.16 7.35
CA LEU A 202 24.86 10.13 6.52
C LEU A 202 26.07 9.98 7.44
N TYR A 203 27.04 9.18 7.03
CA TYR A 203 28.27 9.05 7.80
C TYR A 203 29.52 9.08 6.93
N GLN A 204 30.61 9.53 7.56
CA GLN A 204 31.96 9.54 7.00
C GLN A 204 32.85 8.60 7.83
N THR A 205 33.79 7.93 7.19
CA THR A 205 34.76 7.04 7.83
C THR A 205 36.20 7.52 7.63
N THR A 206 36.42 8.47 6.72
CA THR A 206 37.74 9.03 6.44
C THR A 206 38.19 9.98 7.55
N THR A 207 39.40 9.77 8.05
CA THR A 207 40.02 10.64 9.05
C THR A 207 40.25 12.04 8.49
N GLY A 208 39.73 13.07 9.18
CA GLY A 208 39.81 14.47 8.76
C GLY A 208 38.66 14.98 7.89
N ALA A 209 37.77 14.10 7.41
CA ALA A 209 36.51 14.52 6.81
C ALA A 209 35.55 15.00 7.91
N VAL A 210 34.97 16.19 7.75
CA VAL A 210 34.07 16.83 8.72
C VAL A 210 32.89 17.44 7.99
N PHE A 211 31.69 17.28 8.54
CA PHE A 211 30.52 17.98 8.04
C PHE A 211 30.55 19.46 8.44
N LEU A 212 30.42 20.33 7.45
CA LEU A 212 30.35 21.78 7.64
C LEU A 212 28.96 22.20 8.08
N GLN A 213 28.85 23.30 8.84
CA GLN A 213 27.55 23.81 9.31
C GLN A 213 26.59 24.12 8.14
N ARG A 214 27.12 24.61 7.02
CA ARG A 214 26.35 24.86 5.79
C ARG A 214 25.70 23.59 5.22
N GLN A 215 26.31 22.42 5.42
CA GLN A 215 25.75 21.16 4.95
C GLN A 215 24.50 20.75 5.74
N ARG A 216 24.25 21.31 6.94
CA ARG A 216 23.00 21.05 7.69
C ARG A 216 21.76 21.54 6.94
N SER A 217 21.80 22.78 6.43
CA SER A 217 20.68 23.36 5.69
C SER A 217 20.55 22.72 4.30
N GLU A 218 21.68 22.48 3.61
CA GLU A 218 21.67 21.82 2.30
C GLU A 218 21.14 20.38 2.38
N ALA A 219 21.49 19.64 3.42
CA ALA A 219 21.00 18.27 3.62
C ALA A 219 19.51 18.26 3.97
N ARG A 220 19.03 19.25 4.72
CA ARG A 220 17.60 19.42 5.00
C ARG A 220 16.79 19.71 3.72
N GLU A 221 17.22 20.65 2.89
CA GLU A 221 16.60 20.92 1.58
C GLU A 221 16.57 19.66 0.71
N PHE A 222 17.63 18.84 0.77
CA PHE A 222 17.68 17.59 0.03
C PHE A 222 16.71 16.54 0.59
N ALA A 223 16.61 16.41 1.92
CA ALA A 223 15.67 15.50 2.57
C ALA A 223 14.21 15.88 2.26
N GLU A 224 13.88 17.17 2.18
CA GLU A 224 12.56 17.65 1.74
C GLU A 224 12.25 17.22 0.29
N ARG A 225 13.23 17.26 -0.62
CA ARG A 225 13.08 16.74 -1.99
C ARG A 225 12.88 15.23 -2.03
N ILE A 226 13.59 14.48 -1.18
CA ILE A 226 13.39 13.04 -1.03
C ILE A 226 11.97 12.76 -0.54
N ALA A 227 11.49 13.49 0.47
CA ALA A 227 10.13 13.35 0.99
C ALA A 227 9.07 13.55 -0.11
N LEU A 228 9.20 14.64 -0.88
CA LEU A 228 8.36 14.92 -2.04
C LEU A 228 8.41 13.80 -3.08
N TYR A 229 9.59 13.24 -3.37
CA TYR A 229 9.73 12.17 -4.34
C TYR A 229 9.05 10.88 -3.87
N LEU A 230 9.26 10.51 -2.61
CA LEU A 230 8.64 9.33 -2.00
C LEU A 230 7.11 9.47 -1.96
N GLN A 231 6.59 10.64 -1.60
CA GLN A 231 5.15 10.91 -1.63
C GLN A 231 4.60 10.80 -3.05
N ASN A 232 5.27 11.36 -4.05
CA ASN A 232 4.87 11.25 -5.45
C ASN A 232 4.91 9.81 -5.97
N ASP A 233 5.91 9.01 -5.58
CA ASP A 233 6.01 7.61 -5.96
C ASP A 233 4.88 6.77 -5.35
N GLN A 234 4.53 7.05 -4.09
CA GLN A 234 3.38 6.45 -3.42
C GLN A 234 2.07 6.81 -4.12
N LEU A 235 1.84 8.10 -4.42
CA LEU A 235 0.66 8.58 -5.15
C LEU A 235 0.56 7.97 -6.54
N ARG A 236 1.68 7.88 -7.27
CA ARG A 236 1.74 7.22 -8.59
C ARG A 236 1.45 5.73 -8.49
N SER A 237 1.95 5.07 -7.46
CA SER A 237 1.69 3.64 -7.24
C SER A 237 0.22 3.39 -6.92
N GLN A 238 -0.40 4.24 -6.10
CA GLN A 238 -1.85 4.22 -5.83
C GLN A 238 -2.65 4.46 -7.12
N GLN A 239 -2.27 5.47 -7.91
CA GLN A 239 -2.93 5.77 -9.18
C GLN A 239 -2.81 4.62 -10.19
N ARG A 240 -1.62 3.98 -10.29
CA ARG A 240 -1.41 2.80 -11.13
C ARG A 240 -2.26 1.63 -10.67
N ARG A 241 -2.26 1.30 -9.38
CA ARG A 241 -3.13 0.25 -8.82
C ARG A 241 -4.59 0.51 -9.13
N SER A 242 -5.07 1.74 -8.94
CA SER A 242 -6.43 2.16 -9.28
C SER A 242 -6.71 2.04 -10.79
N SER A 243 -5.78 2.46 -11.65
CA SER A 243 -5.92 2.31 -13.10
C SER A 243 -5.90 0.86 -13.56
N ASP A 244 -5.03 0.01 -13.00
CA ASP A 244 -4.94 -1.41 -13.32
C ASP A 244 -6.18 -2.14 -12.84
N TYR A 245 -6.67 -1.78 -11.66
CA TYR A 245 -7.95 -2.24 -11.13
C TYR A 245 -9.12 -1.81 -12.02
N LEU A 246 -9.17 -0.55 -12.47
CA LEU A 246 -10.17 -0.07 -13.43
C LEU A 246 -10.05 -0.76 -14.79
N LYS A 247 -8.83 -1.07 -15.26
CA LYS A 247 -8.62 -1.86 -16.48
C LYS A 247 -9.05 -3.31 -16.29
N GLN A 248 -8.85 -3.90 -15.11
CA GLN A 248 -9.38 -5.22 -14.79
C GLN A 248 -10.89 -5.19 -14.79
N LEU A 249 -11.52 -4.20 -14.13
CA LEU A 249 -12.96 -3.98 -14.20
C LEU A 249 -13.45 -3.73 -15.63
N GLN A 250 -12.74 -2.94 -16.42
CA GLN A 250 -13.06 -2.68 -17.83
C GLN A 250 -12.89 -3.96 -18.65
N SER A 251 -11.84 -4.76 -18.42
CA SER A 251 -11.61 -6.02 -19.12
C SER A 251 -12.69 -7.05 -18.79
N ILE A 252 -13.11 -7.11 -17.52
CA ILE A 252 -14.28 -7.86 -17.07
C ILE A 252 -15.52 -7.34 -17.80
N SER A 253 -15.77 -6.02 -17.78
CA SER A 253 -16.91 -5.37 -18.44
C SER A 253 -16.95 -5.55 -19.96
N THR A 254 -15.80 -5.60 -20.64
CA THR A 254 -15.68 -5.80 -22.10
C THR A 254 -15.62 -7.27 -22.53
N ALA A 255 -15.33 -8.19 -21.60
CA ALA A 255 -15.31 -9.63 -21.87
C ALA A 255 -16.71 -10.28 -21.83
N PHE A 256 -17.77 -9.49 -21.56
CA PHE A 256 -19.16 -9.92 -21.54
C PHE A 256 -19.92 -9.56 -22.83
N PRO A 257 -20.05 -10.50 -23.79
CA PRO A 257 -21.26 -10.61 -24.61
C PRO A 257 -22.39 -11.12 -23.71
N THR A 258 -23.39 -10.27 -23.49
CA THR A 258 -24.25 -10.20 -22.30
C THR A 258 -25.30 -11.28 -22.06
N SER A 259 -25.48 -12.30 -22.91
CA SER A 259 -26.52 -13.34 -22.68
C SER A 259 -25.97 -14.77 -22.52
N VAL A 260 -24.96 -15.16 -23.29
CA VAL A 260 -24.49 -16.56 -23.33
C VAL A 260 -23.54 -16.91 -22.15
N GLN A 261 -22.87 -15.93 -21.55
CA GLN A 261 -21.91 -16.17 -20.47
C GLN A 261 -22.53 -16.15 -19.06
N LEU A 262 -23.55 -15.34 -18.79
CA LEU A 262 -24.18 -15.30 -17.46
C LEU A 262 -24.77 -16.68 -17.11
N ALA A 263 -25.49 -17.29 -18.05
CA ALA A 263 -26.07 -18.63 -17.87
C ALA A 263 -25.03 -19.71 -17.55
N LYS A 264 -23.81 -19.59 -18.12
CA LYS A 264 -22.68 -20.50 -17.86
C LYS A 264 -21.96 -20.17 -16.55
N LEU A 265 -21.84 -18.90 -16.19
CA LEU A 265 -21.23 -18.47 -14.94
C LEU A 265 -22.05 -18.92 -13.73
N VAL A 266 -23.36 -18.66 -13.74
CA VAL A 266 -24.26 -19.08 -12.65
C VAL A 266 -24.32 -20.60 -12.51
N GLU A 267 -24.21 -21.33 -13.63
CA GLU A 267 -24.08 -22.80 -13.62
C GLU A 267 -22.78 -23.23 -12.94
N ASN A 268 -21.64 -22.61 -13.28
CA ASN A 268 -20.37 -22.91 -12.61
C ASN A 268 -20.41 -22.61 -11.10
N VAL A 269 -21.11 -21.54 -10.70
CA VAL A 269 -21.33 -21.22 -9.28
C VAL A 269 -22.12 -22.35 -8.60
N TYR A 270 -23.20 -22.83 -9.22
CA TYR A 270 -23.97 -23.96 -8.69
C TYR A 270 -23.12 -25.23 -8.50
N GLN A 271 -22.36 -25.60 -9.54
CA GLN A 271 -21.50 -26.80 -9.50
C GLN A 271 -20.43 -26.68 -8.41
N PHE A 272 -19.84 -25.49 -8.24
CA PHE A 272 -18.86 -25.23 -7.18
C PHE A 272 -19.48 -25.29 -5.79
N THR A 273 -20.60 -24.59 -5.56
CA THR A 273 -21.28 -24.59 -4.25
C THR A 273 -21.70 -26.00 -3.85
N SER A 274 -22.29 -26.76 -4.77
CA SER A 274 -22.72 -28.15 -4.52
C SER A 274 -21.57 -29.12 -4.25
N SER A 275 -20.33 -28.75 -4.60
CA SER A 275 -19.14 -29.55 -4.31
C SER A 275 -18.56 -29.30 -2.90
N ILE A 276 -18.98 -28.21 -2.24
CA ILE A 276 -18.44 -27.78 -0.94
C ILE A 276 -19.47 -27.98 0.16
N VAL A 277 -20.73 -27.62 -0.10
CA VAL A 277 -21.83 -27.67 0.87
C VAL A 277 -23.03 -28.45 0.31
N ASP A 278 -23.89 -28.94 1.20
CA ASP A 278 -25.13 -29.60 0.81
C ASP A 278 -26.15 -28.58 0.26
N VAL A 279 -26.56 -28.79 -0.99
CA VAL A 279 -27.48 -27.90 -1.72
C VAL A 279 -28.61 -28.74 -2.34
N LEU A 280 -29.82 -28.56 -1.82
CA LEU A 280 -31.06 -29.07 -2.38
C LEU A 280 -31.59 -28.14 -3.49
N SER A 281 -31.69 -26.85 -3.16
CA SER A 281 -32.14 -25.79 -4.06
C SER A 281 -31.26 -24.56 -3.91
N MET A 282 -31.15 -23.78 -4.99
CA MET A 282 -30.34 -22.57 -5.03
C MET A 282 -31.04 -21.49 -5.84
N LEU A 283 -31.01 -20.24 -5.38
CA LEU A 283 -31.55 -19.08 -6.08
C LEU A 283 -30.50 -17.97 -6.11
N ILE A 284 -30.31 -17.36 -7.27
CA ILE A 284 -29.48 -16.18 -7.45
C ILE A 284 -30.35 -15.04 -7.95
N SER A 285 -30.37 -13.96 -7.19
CA SER A 285 -31.10 -12.73 -7.51
C SER A 285 -30.11 -11.59 -7.67
N LEU A 286 -30.31 -10.72 -8.66
CA LEU A 286 -29.51 -9.52 -8.90
C LEU A 286 -30.35 -8.29 -8.62
N TYR A 287 -29.74 -7.27 -8.01
CA TYR A 287 -30.40 -6.00 -7.76
C TYR A 287 -29.86 -4.92 -8.71
N ASP A 288 -30.76 -4.38 -9.53
CA ASP A 288 -30.47 -3.23 -10.38
C ASP A 288 -30.88 -1.95 -9.67
N ARG A 289 -29.92 -1.04 -9.51
CA ARG A 289 -30.14 0.24 -8.84
C ARG A 289 -30.72 1.30 -9.76
N ASP A 290 -30.52 1.17 -11.07
CA ASP A 290 -31.02 2.15 -12.04
C ASP A 290 -32.53 1.99 -12.21
N THR A 291 -33.02 0.76 -12.10
CA THR A 291 -34.44 0.42 -12.22
C THR A 291 -35.11 0.10 -10.88
N GLU A 292 -34.34 0.06 -9.78
CA GLU A 292 -34.77 -0.30 -8.42
C GLU A 292 -35.53 -1.63 -8.35
N LYS A 293 -35.08 -2.64 -9.12
CA LYS A 293 -35.74 -3.94 -9.24
C LYS A 293 -34.81 -5.09 -8.88
N ILE A 294 -35.40 -6.15 -8.36
CA ILE A 294 -34.72 -7.42 -8.10
C ILE A 294 -35.06 -8.37 -9.24
N TYR A 295 -34.04 -9.05 -9.76
CA TYR A 295 -34.14 -9.96 -10.90
C TYR A 295 -33.68 -11.35 -10.48
N ASP A 296 -34.59 -12.31 -10.49
CA ASP A 296 -34.21 -13.71 -10.31
C ASP A 296 -33.65 -14.24 -11.64
N VAL A 297 -32.34 -14.48 -11.65
CA VAL A 297 -31.60 -14.81 -12.88
C VAL A 297 -31.25 -16.29 -12.99
N PHE A 298 -31.31 -17.03 -11.89
CA PHE A 298 -30.98 -18.44 -11.85
C PHE A 298 -31.63 -19.14 -10.66
N ALA A 299 -32.23 -20.30 -10.89
CA ALA A 299 -32.78 -21.14 -9.85
C ALA A 299 -32.55 -22.64 -10.13
N ILE A 300 -32.22 -23.38 -9.08
CA ILE A 300 -32.28 -24.83 -8.99
C ILE A 300 -33.35 -25.18 -7.96
N ARG A 301 -34.25 -26.09 -8.33
CA ARG A 301 -35.28 -26.65 -7.45
C ARG A 301 -35.09 -28.15 -7.34
N GLU A 302 -34.76 -28.63 -6.14
CA GLU A 302 -34.54 -30.05 -5.86
C GLU A 302 -33.59 -30.70 -6.89
N GLY A 303 -32.45 -30.03 -7.13
CA GLY A 303 -31.44 -30.46 -8.12
C GLY A 303 -31.78 -30.21 -9.60
N ASN A 304 -32.98 -29.73 -9.94
CA ASN A 304 -33.40 -29.47 -11.32
C ASN A 304 -33.36 -27.97 -11.66
N ARG A 305 -32.77 -27.62 -12.80
CA ARG A 305 -32.69 -26.23 -13.26
C ARG A 305 -34.05 -25.69 -13.70
N VAL A 306 -34.39 -24.50 -13.22
CA VAL A 306 -35.56 -23.75 -13.69
C VAL A 306 -35.17 -23.04 -14.98
N GLU A 307 -35.72 -23.51 -16.10
CA GLU A 307 -35.42 -23.00 -17.43
C GLU A 307 -36.09 -21.64 -17.71
N GLY A 308 -35.47 -20.85 -18.59
CA GLY A 308 -36.03 -19.59 -19.08
C GLY A 308 -35.73 -18.33 -18.24
N LEU A 309 -35.24 -18.47 -17.01
CA LEU A 309 -34.92 -17.32 -16.13
C LEU A 309 -33.79 -16.43 -16.67
N ALA A 310 -32.84 -17.01 -17.42
CA ALA A 310 -31.76 -16.23 -18.03
C ALA A 310 -32.25 -15.36 -19.22
N GLU A 311 -33.35 -15.74 -19.86
CA GLU A 311 -33.93 -15.02 -21.01
C GLU A 311 -35.04 -14.05 -20.58
N LYS A 312 -35.81 -14.45 -19.55
CA LYS A 312 -36.89 -13.68 -18.96
C LYS A 312 -36.82 -13.82 -17.43
N PRO A 313 -36.02 -12.99 -16.76
CA PRO A 313 -35.94 -13.02 -15.31
C PRO A 313 -37.29 -12.62 -14.70
N GLU A 314 -37.60 -13.20 -13.53
CA GLU A 314 -38.71 -12.70 -12.72
C GLU A 314 -38.29 -11.36 -12.11
N ILE A 315 -39.14 -10.35 -12.29
CA ILE A 315 -38.88 -8.98 -11.83
C ILE A 315 -39.72 -8.75 -10.59
N ILE A 316 -39.04 -8.44 -9.49
CA ILE A 316 -39.62 -8.27 -8.18
C ILE A 316 -39.39 -6.84 -7.73
N GLU A 317 -40.44 -6.19 -7.22
CA GLU A 317 -40.33 -4.87 -6.62
C GLU A 317 -39.76 -5.01 -5.19
N PRO A 318 -38.79 -4.18 -4.76
CA PRO A 318 -38.22 -4.26 -3.41
C PRO A 318 -39.25 -4.21 -2.27
N GLY A 319 -40.38 -3.53 -2.48
CA GLY A 319 -41.47 -3.45 -1.52
C GLY A 319 -42.22 -4.78 -1.29
N GLU A 320 -42.11 -5.73 -2.22
CA GLU A 320 -42.69 -7.07 -2.11
C GLU A 320 -41.78 -8.05 -1.36
N HIS A 321 -40.50 -7.71 -1.20
CA HIS A 321 -39.48 -8.51 -0.51
C HIS A 321 -38.76 -7.70 0.61
N PRO A 322 -39.48 -7.24 1.65
CA PRO A 322 -38.92 -6.45 2.74
C PRO A 322 -37.84 -7.18 3.57
N VAL A 323 -37.92 -8.49 3.77
CA VAL A 323 -36.89 -9.25 4.51
C VAL A 323 -35.62 -9.38 3.69
N TRP A 324 -35.74 -9.63 2.38
CA TRP A 324 -34.62 -9.58 1.45
C TRP A 324 -33.93 -8.23 1.51
N TRP A 325 -34.70 -7.14 1.42
CA TRP A 325 -34.18 -5.77 1.45
C TRP A 325 -33.45 -5.47 2.78
N ARG A 326 -34.06 -5.86 3.90
CA ARG A 326 -33.47 -5.71 5.24
C ARG A 326 -32.14 -6.46 5.36
N ALA A 327 -32.09 -7.72 4.91
CA ALA A 327 -30.88 -8.54 5.02
C ALA A 327 -29.77 -8.02 4.09
N THR A 328 -30.10 -7.70 2.85
CA THR A 328 -29.14 -7.38 1.80
C THR A 328 -28.75 -5.91 1.73
N GLN A 329 -29.70 -4.97 1.84
CA GLN A 329 -29.43 -3.54 1.64
C GLN A 329 -29.24 -2.78 2.96
N GLU A 330 -30.05 -3.06 3.98
CA GLU A 330 -29.97 -2.37 5.27
C GLU A 330 -28.85 -2.93 6.14
N LYS A 331 -28.90 -4.24 6.46
CA LYS A 331 -27.91 -4.90 7.32
C LYS A 331 -26.66 -5.32 6.55
N LYS A 332 -26.80 -5.72 5.28
CA LYS A 332 -25.72 -6.27 4.44
C LYS A 332 -25.03 -7.48 5.08
N GLU A 333 -25.80 -8.33 5.75
CA GLU A 333 -25.32 -9.48 6.51
C GLU A 333 -25.96 -10.78 6.00
N LYS A 334 -25.27 -11.89 6.23
CA LYS A 334 -25.82 -13.22 5.94
C LYS A 334 -27.00 -13.52 6.86
N LEU A 335 -27.96 -14.28 6.35
CA LEU A 335 -29.12 -14.74 7.12
C LEU A 335 -29.14 -16.27 7.08
N LEU A 336 -28.98 -16.89 8.24
CA LEU A 336 -29.03 -18.35 8.42
C LEU A 336 -30.29 -18.70 9.20
N LEU A 337 -31.07 -19.68 8.68
CA LEU A 337 -32.32 -20.12 9.27
C LEU A 337 -32.34 -21.65 9.43
N ASP A 338 -32.80 -22.12 10.59
CA ASP A 338 -33.23 -23.50 10.81
C ASP A 338 -34.72 -23.61 10.44
N LEU A 339 -35.03 -24.46 9.48
CA LEU A 339 -36.38 -24.62 8.93
C LEU A 339 -37.09 -25.88 9.44
N SER A 340 -36.44 -26.68 10.29
CA SER A 340 -36.97 -27.97 10.79
C SER A 340 -38.34 -27.86 11.46
N HIS A 341 -38.65 -26.70 12.05
CA HIS A 341 -39.90 -26.41 12.75
C HIS A 341 -40.62 -25.19 12.17
N TYR A 342 -40.26 -24.76 10.95
CA TYR A 342 -40.80 -23.57 10.32
C TYR A 342 -42.03 -23.92 9.47
N GLU A 343 -43.22 -23.45 9.87
CA GLU A 343 -44.47 -23.69 9.13
C GLU A 343 -44.85 -22.51 8.22
N SER A 344 -44.86 -21.29 8.77
CA SER A 344 -45.12 -20.03 8.07
C SER A 344 -44.69 -18.86 8.96
N GLY A 345 -44.28 -17.75 8.35
CA GLY A 345 -43.80 -16.59 9.09
C GLY A 345 -43.24 -15.48 8.19
N GLU A 346 -42.39 -14.64 8.76
CA GLU A 346 -41.83 -13.47 8.06
C GLU A 346 -40.89 -13.85 6.91
N TYR A 347 -40.31 -15.06 6.92
CA TYR A 347 -39.35 -15.50 5.90
C TYR A 347 -40.02 -16.16 4.68
N ASP A 348 -41.36 -16.22 4.64
CA ASP A 348 -42.10 -16.89 3.55
C ASP A 348 -41.79 -16.27 2.17
N GLU A 349 -41.48 -14.97 2.12
CA GLU A 349 -41.04 -14.27 0.90
C GLU A 349 -39.71 -14.80 0.34
N LEU A 350 -38.82 -15.33 1.19
CA LEU A 350 -37.51 -15.85 0.77
C LEU A 350 -37.61 -17.33 0.40
N LEU A 351 -38.56 -18.04 1.03
CA LEU A 351 -38.71 -19.49 0.92
C LEU A 351 -39.64 -19.91 -0.20
N THR A 352 -40.32 -18.97 -0.85
CA THR A 352 -41.21 -19.23 -1.99
C THR A 352 -40.80 -18.39 -3.20
N GLY A 353 -41.36 -18.68 -4.38
CA GLY A 353 -41.09 -17.91 -5.61
C GLY A 353 -40.56 -18.77 -6.78
N THR A 354 -39.66 -18.20 -7.57
CA THR A 354 -39.07 -18.80 -8.79
C THR A 354 -38.53 -20.20 -8.60
N TRP A 355 -37.85 -20.45 -7.49
CA TRP A 355 -37.27 -21.74 -7.13
C TRP A 355 -38.24 -22.72 -6.44
N GLY A 356 -39.53 -22.40 -6.37
CA GLY A 356 -40.56 -23.24 -5.74
C GLY A 356 -40.69 -23.02 -4.23
N ASP A 357 -41.36 -23.95 -3.55
CA ASP A 357 -41.61 -23.90 -2.11
C ASP A 357 -40.53 -24.64 -1.32
N GLN A 358 -39.71 -23.88 -0.60
CA GLN A 358 -38.57 -24.34 0.17
C GLN A 358 -38.86 -24.47 1.68
N ARG A 359 -40.11 -24.28 2.13
CA ARG A 359 -40.45 -24.36 3.56
C ARG A 359 -40.24 -25.75 4.18
N LYS A 360 -40.13 -26.79 3.35
CA LYS A 360 -39.86 -28.17 3.79
C LYS A 360 -38.37 -28.49 3.93
N ALA A 361 -37.48 -27.55 3.63
CA ALA A 361 -36.05 -27.73 3.86
C ALA A 361 -35.72 -27.81 5.36
N GLY A 362 -34.57 -28.39 5.71
CA GLY A 362 -34.04 -28.41 7.08
C GLY A 362 -33.27 -27.15 7.44
N SER A 363 -32.60 -26.52 6.46
CA SER A 363 -31.88 -25.26 6.66
C SER A 363 -31.91 -24.35 5.43
N PHE A 364 -31.76 -23.06 5.67
CA PHE A 364 -31.68 -22.02 4.63
C PHE A 364 -30.58 -21.02 4.94
N LEU A 365 -29.86 -20.59 3.90
CA LEU A 365 -28.85 -19.55 3.99
C LEU A 365 -29.07 -18.54 2.86
N LEU A 366 -29.11 -17.25 3.22
CA LEU A 366 -29.03 -16.12 2.29
C LEU A 366 -27.71 -15.39 2.49
N LEU A 367 -26.99 -15.22 1.39
CA LEU A 367 -25.71 -14.52 1.30
C LEU A 367 -25.85 -13.27 0.41
N PRO A 368 -25.67 -12.05 0.95
CA PRO A 368 -25.58 -10.86 0.14
C PRO A 368 -24.34 -10.91 -0.76
N MET A 369 -24.52 -10.81 -2.07
CA MET A 369 -23.41 -10.73 -3.02
C MET A 369 -22.92 -9.28 -3.08
N LYS A 370 -21.68 -9.06 -2.62
CA LYS A 370 -21.09 -7.72 -2.51
C LYS A 370 -20.11 -7.44 -3.65
N MET A 371 -20.20 -6.25 -4.21
CA MET A 371 -19.13 -5.63 -4.99
C MET A 371 -18.67 -4.39 -4.22
N PHE A 372 -17.47 -4.44 -3.63
CA PHE A 372 -16.99 -3.48 -2.64
C PHE A 372 -17.96 -3.34 -1.45
N ASN A 373 -18.45 -2.11 -1.19
CA ASN A 373 -19.39 -1.82 -0.11
C ASN A 373 -20.86 -1.82 -0.58
N ARG A 374 -21.15 -2.37 -1.76
CA ARG A 374 -22.49 -2.39 -2.38
C ARG A 374 -22.96 -3.81 -2.58
N VAL A 375 -24.22 -4.07 -2.25
CA VAL A 375 -24.85 -5.36 -2.53
C VAL A 375 -25.45 -5.33 -3.92
N ILE A 376 -24.97 -6.23 -4.78
CA ILE A 376 -25.37 -6.38 -6.18
C ILE A 376 -26.43 -7.46 -6.37
N GLY A 377 -26.77 -8.20 -5.31
CA GLY A 377 -27.70 -9.31 -5.36
C GLY A 377 -27.60 -10.21 -4.13
N SER A 378 -28.20 -11.39 -4.21
CA SER A 378 -28.14 -12.43 -3.19
C SER A 378 -27.96 -13.81 -3.79
N LEU A 379 -27.33 -14.69 -3.01
CA LEU A 379 -27.31 -16.13 -3.23
C LEU A 379 -28.07 -16.78 -2.07
N CYS A 380 -29.12 -17.52 -2.38
CA CYS A 380 -29.88 -18.31 -1.42
C CYS A 380 -29.66 -19.80 -1.68
N ILE A 381 -29.45 -20.60 -0.63
CA ILE A 381 -29.32 -22.05 -0.71
C ILE A 381 -30.14 -22.73 0.40
N THR A 382 -30.62 -23.94 0.11
CA THR A 382 -31.34 -24.78 1.08
C THR A 382 -30.78 -26.19 1.12
N SER A 383 -30.95 -26.87 2.26
CA SER A 383 -30.56 -28.27 2.47
C SER A 383 -31.70 -29.02 3.18
N LEU A 384 -31.79 -30.33 2.97
CA LEU A 384 -32.71 -31.21 3.72
C LEU A 384 -32.25 -31.43 5.17
N HIS A 385 -30.97 -31.23 5.45
CA HIS A 385 -30.39 -31.46 6.77
C HIS A 385 -30.50 -30.20 7.64
N PRO A 386 -31.01 -30.33 8.89
CA PRO A 386 -30.97 -29.24 9.85
C PRO A 386 -29.54 -28.81 10.12
N ASN A 387 -29.31 -27.50 10.22
CA ASN A 387 -28.00 -26.91 10.51
C ASN A 387 -26.87 -27.29 9.54
N ALA A 388 -27.18 -27.47 8.24
CA ALA A 388 -26.19 -27.89 7.25
C ALA A 388 -25.10 -26.85 6.93
N TYR A 389 -25.24 -25.60 7.40
CA TYR A 389 -24.34 -24.50 7.04
C TYR A 389 -23.62 -23.97 8.28
N HIS A 390 -22.33 -24.27 8.39
CA HIS A 390 -21.51 -23.83 9.53
C HIS A 390 -20.75 -22.53 9.21
N GLU A 391 -20.47 -21.72 10.24
CA GLU A 391 -19.78 -20.43 10.05
C GLU A 391 -18.37 -20.58 9.46
N GLU A 392 -17.69 -21.70 9.72
CA GLU A 392 -16.34 -22.01 9.22
C GLU A 392 -16.31 -22.20 7.69
N GLU A 393 -17.42 -22.63 7.10
CA GLU A 393 -17.60 -22.85 5.66
C GLU A 393 -18.05 -21.57 4.94
N ILE A 394 -18.45 -20.54 5.69
CA ILE A 394 -18.99 -19.26 5.18
C ILE A 394 -18.01 -18.13 5.53
N GLN A 395 -16.91 -18.04 4.79
CA GLN A 395 -16.03 -16.85 4.79
C GLN A 395 -16.49 -15.88 3.69
N VAL A 396 -17.20 -14.82 4.07
CA VAL A 396 -17.64 -13.72 3.16
C VAL A 396 -17.03 -12.40 3.60
#